data_AF-A0A842VIR3-F1
#
_entry.id   AF-A0A842VIR3-F1
#
_cell.length_a   1.000
_cell.length_b   1.000
_cell.length_c   1.000
_cell.angle_alpha   90.00
_cell.angle_beta   90.00
_cell.angle_gamma   90.00
#
_symmetry.space_group_name_H-M   'P 1'
#
loop_
_entity.id
_entity.type
_entity.pdbx_description
1 polymer ?
#
loop_
_entity_poly.entity_id
_entity_poly.type
_entity_poly.pdbx_seq_one_letter_code
_entity_poly.pdbx_strand_id
1 'polypeptide(L)' 'MVKVKDIKNILEEYMLDADAKFSEIKPYLRSSFDWEIDPLKNNEFMIRGIIIDDNKKVSEILESHLPEESIVYKEV' A
#
# COMPACT_ATOMS: atom_id res chain seq x y z
N MET A 1 0.83 -12.72 2.36
CA MET A 1 0.79 -12.00 1.06
C MET A 1 -0.28 -10.94 1.15
N VAL A 2 0.12 -9.67 1.11
CA VAL A 2 -0.77 -8.51 1.27
C VAL A 2 -1.46 -8.23 -0.06
N LYS A 3 -2.75 -7.90 -0.02
CA LYS A 3 -3.61 -7.67 -1.19
C LYS A 3 -4.13 -6.24 -1.23
N VAL A 4 -4.59 -5.79 -2.40
CA VAL A 4 -5.17 -4.45 -2.57
C VAL A 4 -6.36 -4.22 -1.64
N LYS A 5 -7.20 -5.24 -1.41
CA LYS A 5 -8.31 -5.14 -0.44
C LYS A 5 -7.85 -4.85 0.99
N ASP A 6 -6.63 -5.22 1.34
CA ASP A 6 -6.10 -4.97 2.68
C ASP A 6 -5.81 -3.48 2.91
N ILE A 7 -5.60 -2.68 1.85
CA ILE A 7 -5.57 -1.21 1.97
C ILE A 7 -6.90 -0.70 2.50
N LYS A 8 -8.02 -1.26 2.04
CA LYS A 8 -9.35 -0.85 2.53
C LYS A 8 -9.51 -1.16 4.02
N ASN A 9 -9.01 -2.32 4.46
CA ASN A 9 -9.02 -2.68 5.89
C ASN A 9 -8.20 -1.67 6.72
N ILE A 10 -7.05 -1.22 6.22
CA ILE A 10 -6.22 -0.18 6.86
C ILE A 10 -6.99 1.15 6.98
N LEU A 11 -7.69 1.57 5.92
CA LEU A 11 -8.49 2.80 5.99
C LEU A 11 -9.56 2.72 7.07
N GLU A 12 -10.27 1.59 7.14
CA GLU A 12 -11.33 1.37 8.14
C GLU A 12 -10.77 1.27 9.58
N GLU A 13 -9.69 0.52 9.77
CA GLU A 13 -9.05 0.30 11.08
C GLU A 13 -8.52 1.60 11.69
N TYR A 14 -7.90 2.44 10.86
CA TYR A 14 -7.28 3.69 11.31
C TYR A 14 -8.16 4.93 11.08
N MET A 15 -9.42 4.74 10.66
CA MET A 15 -10.37 5.83 10.36
C MET A 15 -9.79 6.87 9.38
N LEU A 16 -9.09 6.40 8.35
CA LEU A 16 -8.48 7.24 7.31
C LEU A 16 -9.43 7.45 6.15
N ASP A 17 -9.31 8.60 5.48
CA ASP A 17 -10.10 8.91 4.29
C ASP A 17 -9.57 8.16 3.06
N ALA A 18 -10.46 7.65 2.21
CA ALA A 18 -10.07 7.07 0.93
C ALA A 18 -9.46 8.13 -0.03
N ASP A 19 -9.74 9.41 0.19
CA ASP A 19 -9.12 10.51 -0.52
C ASP A 19 -7.74 10.90 0.01
N ALA A 20 -7.26 10.26 1.09
CA ALA A 20 -5.90 10.42 1.56
C ALA A 20 -4.89 9.96 0.48
N LYS A 21 -3.70 10.56 0.52
CA LYS A 21 -2.58 10.16 -0.33
C LYS A 21 -2.00 8.83 0.13
N PHE A 22 -1.44 8.08 -0.82
CA PHE A 22 -0.79 6.81 -0.49
C PHE A 22 0.35 6.94 0.53
N SER A 23 1.12 8.03 0.45
CA SER A 23 2.16 8.38 1.42
C SER A 23 1.66 8.48 2.86
N GLU A 24 0.40 8.86 3.07
CA GLU A 24 -0.21 8.95 4.40
C GLU A 24 -0.54 7.55 4.94
N ILE A 25 -0.87 6.59 4.08
CA ILE A 25 -1.18 5.22 4.50
C ILE A 25 0.04 4.30 4.58
N LYS A 26 1.15 4.65 3.92
CA LYS A 26 2.41 3.88 3.90
C LYS A 26 2.85 3.41 5.30
N PRO A 27 2.88 4.25 6.35
CA PRO A 27 3.32 3.82 7.68
C PRO A 27 2.46 2.69 8.26
N TYR A 28 1.14 2.78 8.07
CA TYR A 28 0.20 1.78 8.54
C TYR A 28 0.36 0.45 7.78
N LEU A 29 0.50 0.51 6.46
CA LEU A 29 0.83 -0.68 5.67
C LEU A 29 2.13 -1.33 6.15
N ARG A 30 3.17 -0.53 6.47
CA ARG A 30 4.45 -1.07 6.98
C ARG A 30 4.31 -1.71 8.36
N SER A 31 3.47 -1.17 9.24
CA SER A 31 3.33 -1.68 10.61
C SER A 31 2.35 -2.85 10.74
N SER A 32 1.33 -2.91 9.89
CA SER A 32 0.24 -3.88 10.01
C SER A 32 0.53 -5.23 9.35
N PHE A 33 1.60 -5.31 8.54
CA PHE A 33 1.98 -6.54 7.85
C PHE A 33 3.46 -6.85 8.04
N ASP A 34 3.78 -8.13 8.09
CA ASP A 34 5.15 -8.60 8.13
C ASP A 34 5.73 -8.58 6.70
N TRP A 35 6.63 -7.63 6.45
CA TRP A 35 7.31 -7.47 5.19
C TRP A 35 8.73 -8.02 5.30
N GLU A 36 9.03 -9.05 4.52
CA GLU A 36 10.38 -9.61 4.42
C GLU A 36 11.30 -8.68 3.59
N ILE A 37 11.71 -7.55 4.19
CA ILE A 37 12.55 -6.52 3.54
C ILE A 37 13.72 -6.08 4.42
N ASP A 38 14.78 -5.60 3.78
CA ASP A 38 15.92 -4.97 4.48
C ASP A 38 15.61 -3.48 4.72
N PRO A 39 15.44 -3.02 5.97
CA PRO A 39 15.07 -1.64 6.27
C PRO A 39 16.16 -0.62 5.92
N LEU A 40 17.41 -1.05 5.71
CA LEU A 40 18.52 -0.17 5.33
C LEU A 40 18.51 0.21 3.84
N LYS A 41 17.62 -0.41 3.06
CA LYS A 41 17.53 -0.22 1.62
C LYS A 41 16.33 0.62 1.24
N ASN A 42 16.39 1.21 0.05
CA ASN A 42 15.26 1.92 -0.52
C ASN A 42 14.20 0.90 -0.95
N ASN A 43 13.11 0.83 -0.19
CA ASN A 43 12.01 -0.09 -0.46
C ASN A 43 10.77 0.68 -0.89
N GLU A 44 10.12 0.21 -1.96
CA GLU A 44 8.89 0.79 -2.48
C GLU A 44 7.75 -0.24 -2.49
N PHE A 45 6.53 0.28 -2.38
CA PHE A 45 5.32 -0.53 -2.58
C PHE A 45 4.99 -0.62 -4.06
N MET A 46 4.61 -1.81 -4.52
CA MET A 46 4.22 -2.04 -5.90
C MET A 46 3.00 -2.93 -6.00
N ILE A 47 2.21 -2.70 -7.06
CA ILE A 47 1.15 -3.60 -7.52
C ILE A 47 1.46 -3.95 -8.98
N ARG A 48 1.48 -5.25 -9.31
CA ARG A 48 1.89 -5.76 -10.64
C ARG A 48 3.27 -5.27 -11.11
N GLY A 49 4.19 -5.01 -10.18
CA GLY A 49 5.53 -4.50 -10.50
C GLY A 49 5.59 -3.01 -10.83
N ILE A 50 4.47 -2.28 -10.73
CA ILE A 50 4.42 -0.82 -10.88
C ILE A 50 4.47 -0.20 -9.48
N ILE A 51 5.36 0.77 -9.28
CA ILE A 51 5.48 1.51 -8.01
C ILE A 51 4.21 2.32 -7.78
N ILE A 52 3.69 2.26 -6.56
CA ILE A 52 2.55 3.08 -6.15
C ILE A 52 3.05 4.49 -5.88
N ASP A 53 2.53 5.47 -6.62
CA ASP A 53 2.87 6.89 -6.44
C ASP A 53 2.35 7.40 -5.09
N ASP A 54 3.25 8.04 -4.34
CA ASP A 54 3.00 8.62 -3.02
C ASP A 54 1.94 9.72 -3.00
N ASN A 55 1.74 10.39 -4.13
CA ASN A 55 0.73 11.43 -4.27
C ASN A 55 -0.61 10.91 -4.78
N LYS A 56 -0.67 9.66 -5.22
CA LYS A 56 -1.92 9.05 -5.72
C LYS A 56 -2.89 8.87 -4.56
N LYS A 57 -4.17 9.15 -4.80
CA LYS A 57 -5.21 8.91 -3.79
C LYS A 57 -5.43 7.42 -3.60
N VAL A 58 -5.78 7.03 -2.39
CA VAL A 58 -6.09 5.62 -2.11
C VAL A 58 -7.33 5.15 -2.88
N SER A 59 -8.34 6.00 -3.03
CA SER A 59 -9.53 5.75 -3.85
C SER A 59 -9.15 5.40 -5.29
N GLU A 60 -8.26 6.18 -5.91
CA GLU A 60 -7.77 5.90 -7.26
C GLU A 60 -7.00 4.58 -7.36
N ILE A 61 -6.26 4.20 -6.31
CA ILE A 61 -5.56 2.90 -6.26
C ILE A 61 -6.57 1.76 -6.20
N LEU A 62 -7.57 1.85 -5.34
CA LEU A 62 -8.62 0.85 -5.16
C LEU A 62 -9.50 0.68 -6.41
N GLU A 63 -9.68 1.75 -7.19
CA GLU A 63 -10.40 1.70 -8.48
C GLU A 63 -9.54 1.16 -9.63
N SER A 64 -8.24 1.45 -9.62
CA SER A 64 -7.31 1.06 -10.69
C SER A 64 -6.91 -0.43 -10.63
N HIS A 65 -7.13 -1.09 -9.49
CA HIS A 65 -6.59 -2.42 -9.21
C HIS A 65 -7.65 -3.37 -8.69
N LEU A 66 -7.52 -4.66 -9.01
CA LEU A 66 -8.45 -5.66 -8.48
C LEU A 66 -8.16 -5.90 -6.99
N PRO A 67 -9.20 -6.14 -6.16
CA PRO A 67 -9.03 -6.35 -4.72
C PRO A 67 -8.07 -7.50 -4.36
N GLU A 68 -7.95 -8.50 -5.24
CA GLU A 68 -7.10 -9.68 -5.04
C GLU A 68 -5.67 -9.53 -5.57
N GLU A 69 -5.33 -8.40 -6.20
CA GLU A 69 -3.95 -8.15 -6.63
C GLU A 69 -3.03 -8.03 -5.43
N SER A 70 -1.82 -8.56 -5.57
CA SER A 70 -0.84 -8.53 -4.50
C SER A 70 -0.11 -7.19 -4.45
N ILE A 71 0.02 -6.66 -3.24
CA ILE A 71 0.93 -5.57 -2.92
C ILE A 71 2.24 -6.20 -2.48
N VAL A 72 3.33 -5.76 -3.08
CA VAL A 72 4.67 -6.15 -2.67
C VAL A 72 5.40 -4.93 -2.13
N TYR A 73 6.20 -5.14 -1.10
CA TYR A 73 7.16 -4.15 -0.60
C TYR A 73 8.54 -4.72 -0.88
N LYS A 74 9.33 -4.05 -1.73
CA LYS A 74 10.61 -4.60 -2.19
C LYS A 74 11.62 -3.49 -2.46
N GLU A 75 12.90 -3.86 -2.39
CA GLU A 75 14.05 -3.02 -2.75
C GLU A 75 14.01 -2.57 -4.22
N VAL A 76 14.40 -1.32 -4.48
CA VAL A 76 14.52 -0.72 -5.82
C VAL A 76 15.90 -0.12 -6.06
#